data_AF-A0AA95IA12-F1
#
_entry.id   AF-A0AA95IA12-F1
#
_cell.length_a   1.000
_cell.length_b   1.000
_cell.length_c   1.000
_cell.angle_alpha   90.00
_cell.angle_beta   90.00
_cell.angle_gamma   90.00
#
_symmetry.space_group_name_H-M   'P 1'
#
loop_
_entity.id
_entity.type
_entity.pdbx_description
1 polymer ?
#
loop_
_entity_poly.entity_id
_entity_poly.type
_entity_poly.pdbx_seq_one_letter_code
_entity_poly.pdbx_strand_id
1 'polypeptide(L)'
;MEIRFCFRLTAEAGWARDTETGEPAECYTQVKLGGAKNLPENYEAMHKSLCGAVAAQIGVNPEYVIPISQEEYDENVDPEEEL
;
A
#
# COMPACT_ATOMS: atom_id res chain seq x y z
N MET A 1 -0.34 15.52 -11.49
CA MET A 1 -1.16 14.71 -10.58
C MET A 1 -0.67 13.29 -10.74
N GLU A 2 -0.06 12.75 -9.70
CA GLU A 2 0.38 11.36 -9.67
C GLU A 2 -0.75 10.55 -9.04
N ILE A 3 -1.39 9.67 -9.80
CA ILE A 3 -2.47 8.84 -9.26
C ILE A 3 -1.82 7.62 -8.61
N ARG A 4 -2.01 7.50 -7.30
CA ARG A 4 -1.44 6.43 -6.47
C ARG A 4 -2.58 5.68 -5.80
N PHE A 5 -2.52 4.36 -5.86
CA PHE A 5 -3.32 3.49 -4.99
C PHE A 5 -2.44 3.07 -3.83
N CYS A 6 -2.80 3.47 -2.61
CA CYS A 6 -2.00 3.24 -1.42
C CYS A 6 -2.57 2.10 -0.57
N PHE A 7 -1.70 1.35 0.08
CA PHE A 7 -2.08 0.19 0.86
C PHE A 7 -1.27 0.14 2.15
N ARG A 8 -1.95 -0.27 3.23
CA ARG A 8 -1.33 -0.69 4.48
C ARG A 8 -1.34 -2.21 4.55
N LEU A 9 -0.20 -2.79 4.89
CA LEU A 9 -0.07 -4.20 5.26
C LEU A 9 -0.14 -4.31 6.77
N THR A 10 -0.97 -5.21 7.29
CA THR A 10 -1.03 -5.43 8.74
C THR A 10 0.24 -6.11 9.25
N ALA A 11 0.54 -5.95 10.54
CA ALA A 11 1.67 -6.63 11.18
C ALA A 11 1.59 -8.16 11.06
N GLU A 12 0.40 -8.75 10.99
CA GLU A 12 0.22 -10.20 10.80
C GLU A 12 0.69 -10.69 9.43
N ALA A 13 0.85 -9.80 8.45
CA ALA A 13 1.47 -10.14 7.17
C ALA A 13 2.94 -10.56 7.34
N GLY A 14 3.59 -10.17 8.45
CA GLY A 14 4.97 -10.54 8.77
C GLY A 14 6.01 -9.96 7.81
N TRP A 15 5.66 -8.90 7.08
CA TRP A 15 6.49 -8.33 6.01
C TRP A 15 7.51 -7.32 6.52
N ALA A 16 7.15 -6.58 7.57
CA ALA A 16 8.02 -5.62 8.25
C ALA A 16 8.18 -5.96 9.73
N ARG A 17 9.23 -5.40 10.33
CA ARG A 17 9.54 -5.53 11.75
C ARG A 17 10.00 -4.19 12.29
N ASP A 18 9.62 -3.93 13.53
CA ASP A 18 10.16 -2.83 14.31
C ASP A 18 11.66 -3.04 14.54
N THR A 19 12.46 -2.02 14.29
CA THR A 19 13.93 -2.15 14.29
C THR A 19 14.53 -2.19 15.70
N GLU A 20 13.78 -1.72 16.71
CA GLU A 20 14.22 -1.71 18.11
C GLU A 20 13.85 -3.02 18.83
N THR A 21 12.62 -3.50 18.63
CA THR A 21 12.04 -4.64 19.34
C THR A 21 12.09 -5.94 18.54
N GLY A 22 12.13 -5.86 17.20
CA GLY A 22 12.08 -7.02 16.31
C GLY A 22 10.68 -7.63 16.15
N GLU A 23 9.67 -7.06 16.79
CA GLU A 23 8.28 -7.50 16.68
C GLU A 23 7.71 -7.20 15.27
N PRO A 24 6.74 -7.99 14.77
CA PRO A 24 6.06 -7.70 13.52
C PRO A 24 5.44 -6.30 13.55
N ALA A 25 5.66 -5.53 12.49
CA ALA A 25 5.13 -4.19 12.32
C ALA A 25 4.33 -4.08 11.02
N GLU A 26 3.40 -3.14 10.98
CA GLU A 26 2.74 -2.76 9.73
C GLU A 26 3.73 -2.10 8.77
N CYS A 27 3.42 -2.14 7.48
CA CYS A 27 4.16 -1.39 6.48
C CYS A 27 3.25 -0.88 5.39
N TYR A 28 3.77 0.03 4.59
CA TYR A 28 3.00 0.79 3.63
C TYR A 28 3.56 0.54 2.22
N THR A 29 2.68 0.41 1.24
CA THR A 29 3.08 0.28 -0.16
C THR A 29 2.08 0.98 -1.08
N GLN A 30 2.48 1.22 -2.32
CA GLN A 30 1.63 1.91 -3.28
C GLN A 30 1.86 1.40 -4.70
N VAL A 31 0.83 1.59 -5.53
CA VAL A 31 0.89 1.38 -6.98
C VAL A 31 0.73 2.74 -7.67
N LYS A 32 1.80 3.18 -8.32
CA LYS A 32 1.84 4.43 -9.11
C LYS A 32 1.31 4.19 -10.52
N LEU A 33 0.34 4.98 -10.96
CA LEU A 33 -0.13 4.99 -12.35
C LEU A 33 0.65 6.02 -13.16
N GLY A 34 1.91 5.72 -13.50
CA GLY A 34 2.89 6.64 -14.12
C GLY A 34 2.56 7.24 -15.50
N GLY A 35 1.36 7.02 -16.03
CA GLY A 35 0.89 7.62 -17.28
C GLY A 35 -0.59 7.97 -17.30
N ALA A 36 -1.29 7.81 -16.17
CA ALA A 36 -2.72 8.11 -16.11
C ALA A 36 -2.95 9.62 -16.05
N LYS A 37 -3.81 10.12 -16.95
CA LYS A 37 -4.19 11.54 -16.99
C LYS A 37 -5.44 11.85 -16.17
N ASN A 38 -6.25 10.83 -15.92
CA ASN A 38 -7.54 10.93 -15.23
C ASN A 38 -7.63 9.87 -14.13
N LEU A 39 -8.30 10.21 -13.03
CA LEU A 39 -8.70 9.22 -12.04
C LEU A 39 -9.66 8.20 -12.69
N PRO A 40 -9.55 6.91 -12.33
CA PRO A 40 -10.54 5.92 -12.73
C PRO A 40 -11.93 6.33 -12.24
N GLU A 41 -12.96 6.18 -13.08
CA GLU A 41 -14.35 6.50 -12.74
C GLU A 41 -14.84 5.71 -11.52
N ASN A 42 -14.31 4.50 -11.32
CA ASN A 42 -14.62 3.65 -10.18
C ASN A 42 -13.35 3.38 -9.35
N TYR A 43 -12.74 4.46 -8.87
CA TYR A 43 -11.49 4.42 -8.10
C TYR A 43 -11.55 3.42 -6.95
N GLU A 44 -12.60 3.44 -6.13
CA GLU A 44 -12.74 2.55 -4.96
C GLU A 44 -12.77 1.07 -5.34
N ALA A 45 -13.53 0.70 -6.38
CA ALA A 45 -13.58 -0.69 -6.84
C ALA A 45 -12.24 -1.14 -7.40
N MET A 46 -11.55 -0.27 -8.15
CA MET A 46 -10.22 -0.55 -8.68
C MET A 46 -9.20 -0.72 -7.55
N HIS A 47 -9.23 0.18 -6.57
CA HIS A 47 -8.36 0.17 -5.40
C HIS A 47 -8.50 -1.14 -4.62
N LYS A 48 -9.74 -1.56 -4.36
CA LYS A 48 -10.03 -2.86 -3.71
C LYS A 48 -9.60 -4.05 -4.56
N SER A 49 -9.78 -3.98 -5.89
CA SER A 49 -9.35 -5.07 -6.78
C SER A 49 -7.82 -5.26 -6.80
N LEU A 50 -7.07 -4.18 -6.59
CA LEU A 50 -5.61 -4.18 -6.57
C LEU A 50 -5.03 -4.82 -5.29
N CYS A 51 -5.78 -4.94 -4.19
CA CYS A 51 -5.33 -5.67 -2.99
C CYS A 51 -4.85 -7.09 -3.34
N GLY A 52 -5.60 -7.80 -4.18
CA GLY A 52 -5.22 -9.15 -4.60
C GLY A 52 -3.93 -9.18 -5.43
N ALA A 53 -3.74 -8.19 -6.30
CA ALA A 53 -2.53 -8.08 -7.11
C ALA A 53 -1.29 -7.77 -6.25
N VAL A 54 -1.41 -6.80 -5.34
CA VAL A 54 -0.35 -6.44 -4.39
C VAL A 54 0.00 -7.62 -3.50
N ALA A 55 -1.00 -8.28 -2.91
CA ALA A 55 -0.81 -9.45 -2.05
C ALA A 55 -0.09 -10.59 -2.78
N ALA A 56 -0.50 -10.88 -4.03
CA ALA A 56 0.14 -11.89 -4.85
C ALA A 56 1.59 -11.53 -5.21
N GLN A 57 1.88 -10.26 -5.49
CA GLN A 57 3.22 -9.78 -5.82
C GLN A 57 4.21 -9.94 -4.66
N ILE A 58 3.75 -9.71 -3.44
CA ILE A 58 4.60 -9.72 -2.24
C ILE A 58 4.48 -11.00 -1.40
N GLY A 59 3.63 -11.94 -1.83
CA GLY A 59 3.51 -13.28 -1.25
C GLY A 59 2.73 -13.36 0.07
N VAL A 60 1.75 -12.48 0.28
CA VAL A 60 0.93 -12.44 1.51
C VAL A 60 -0.54 -12.76 1.20
N ASN A 61 -1.33 -13.01 2.24
CA ASN A 61 -2.78 -13.16 2.09
C ASN A 61 -3.42 -11.79 1.79
N PRO A 62 -4.32 -11.67 0.79
CA PRO A 62 -5.01 -10.42 0.47
C PRO A 62 -5.81 -9.82 1.62
N GLU A 63 -6.21 -10.61 2.64
CA GLU A 63 -6.89 -10.06 3.82
C GLU A 63 -6.00 -9.11 4.64
N TYR A 64 -4.68 -9.23 4.52
CA TYR A 64 -3.72 -8.36 5.20
C TYR A 64 -3.39 -7.09 4.42
N VAL A 65 -3.92 -6.91 3.20
CA VAL A 65 -3.66 -5.75 2.35
C VAL A 65 -4.88 -4.83 2.35
N ILE A 66 -4.77 -3.71 3.06
CA ILE A 66 -5.86 -2.77 3.30
C ILE A 66 -5.68 -1.54 2.42
N PRO A 67 -6.66 -1.18 1.57
CA PRO A 67 -6.68 0.11 0.88
C PRO A 67 -6.69 1.27 1.88
N ILE A 68 -5.80 2.25 1.69
CA ILE A 68 -5.75 3.47 2.51
C ILE A 68 -5.72 4.72 1.62
N SER A 69 -6.06 5.88 2.18
CA SER A 69 -5.97 7.13 1.42
C SER A 69 -4.51 7.48 1.09
N GLN A 70 -4.30 8.38 0.12
CA GLN A 70 -2.96 8.91 -0.15
C GLN A 70 -2.45 9.76 1.04
N GLU A 71 -3.34 10.47 1.73
CA GLU A 71 -3.02 11.25 2.93
C GLU A 71 -2.51 10.34 4.05
N GLU A 72 -3.22 9.25 4.35
CA GLU A 72 -2.78 8.28 5.36
C GLU A 72 -1.43 7.66 5.00
N TYR A 73 -1.19 7.38 3.72
CA TYR A 73 0.12 6.88 3.28
C TYR A 73 1.23 7.93 3.50
N ASP A 74 1.00 9.16 3.05
CA ASP A 74 1.99 10.25 3.12
C ASP A 74 2.28 10.67 4.59
N GLU A 75 1.34 10.45 5.52
CA GLU A 75 1.56 10.64 6.96
C GLU A 75 2.43 9.55 7.60
N ASN A 76 2.50 8.37 6.99
CA ASN A 76 3.16 7.19 7.56
C ASN A 76 4.42 6.75 6.80
N VAL A 77 4.73 7.38 5.66
CA VAL A 77 5.91 7.08 4.84
C VAL A 77 6.71 8.36 4.64
N ASP A 78 8.00 8.31 4.96
CA ASP A 78 8.89 9.43 4.68
C ASP A 78 9.07 9.56 3.15
N PRO A 79 8.76 10.72 2.55
CA PRO A 79 8.94 10.93 1.11
C PRO A 79 10.40 10.74 0.64
N GLU A 80 11.39 10.77 1.53
CA GLU A 80 12.80 10.50 1.19
C GLU A 80 13.15 9.00 1.09
N GLU A 81 12.28 8.10 1.56
CA GLU A 81 12.49 6.65 1.49
C GLU A 81 11.87 5.99 0.24
N GLU A 82 11.19 6.74 -0.64
CA GLU A 82 10.73 6.26 -1.95
C GLU A 82 11.89 6.17 -2.97
N LEU A 83 12.62 5.04 -2.97
CA LEU A 83 13.65 4.70 -3.96
C LEU A 83 13.09 4.18 -5.30
#